data_AF-A0A5E7Z8A0-F1
#
_entry.id   AF-A0A5E7Z8A0-F1
#
_cell.length_a   1.000
_cell.length_b   1.000
_cell.length_c   1.000
_cell.angle_alpha   90.00
_cell.angle_beta   90.00
_cell.angle_gamma   90.00
#
_symmetry.space_group_name_H-M   'P 1'
#
loop_
_entity.id
_entity.type
_entity.pdbx_description
1 polymer ?
#
loop_
_entity_poly.entity_id
_entity_poly.type
_entity_poly.pdbx_seq_one_letter_code
_entity_poly.pdbx_strand_id
1 'polypeptide(L)'
;MTAGLGSSWFIGPFPHIAQRLPGGPFGSPSAIAPHFEAMEPAEQVSAIRLMQERGDDLREIGDWLGLSPHALAAMGDRRCPLISPRGEGDDTRCRPSAGPKRRAVSSAAVDRALDATLMAIDALRARAGGARQAEFDLTLEEVCQACGFGLETARRRFRELESRKWIRRTLRPGQPARVMIALAGRCRLEALADGKGRAEP
;
A
#
# COMPACT_ATOMS: atom_id res chain seq x y z
N MET A 1 56.39 10.63 -17.25
CA MET A 1 55.92 10.68 -15.84
C MET A 1 54.54 11.30 -15.83
N THR A 2 53.50 10.49 -15.65
CA THR A 2 52.11 10.84 -15.26
C THR A 2 51.34 9.51 -15.18
N ALA A 3 51.18 8.97 -13.98
CA ALA A 3 50.32 7.81 -13.73
C ALA A 3 49.05 8.30 -13.03
N GLY A 4 47.91 8.07 -13.69
CA GLY A 4 46.59 8.50 -13.26
C GLY A 4 46.03 7.66 -12.11
N LEU A 5 45.46 8.39 -11.15
CA LEU A 5 44.17 8.16 -10.48
C LEU A 5 43.62 6.71 -10.52
N GLY A 6 43.92 5.95 -9.47
CA GLY A 6 43.17 4.78 -9.05
C GLY A 6 42.59 5.00 -7.65
N SER A 7 41.49 5.73 -7.55
CA SER A 7 40.74 5.91 -6.29
C SER A 7 40.01 4.61 -5.94
N SER A 8 40.77 3.67 -5.38
CA SER A 8 40.28 2.49 -4.68
C SER A 8 39.54 2.97 -3.43
N TRP A 9 38.21 2.99 -3.49
CA TRP A 9 37.39 3.15 -2.29
C TRP A 9 37.55 1.86 -1.47
N PHE A 10 38.31 2.00 -0.40
CA PHE A 10 38.47 1.07 0.70
C PHE A 10 37.13 0.39 1.06
N ILE A 11 36.94 -0.85 0.62
CA ILE A 11 35.93 -1.77 1.16
C ILE A 11 36.54 -2.31 2.46
N GLY A 12 36.41 -1.54 3.54
CA GLY A 12 36.57 -2.11 4.88
C GLY A 12 35.47 -3.15 5.12
N PRO A 13 35.69 -4.16 5.98
CA PRO A 13 34.63 -5.08 6.37
C PRO A 13 33.58 -4.26 7.11
N PHE A 14 32.45 -4.00 6.45
CA PHE A 14 31.25 -3.57 7.15
C PHE A 14 31.04 -4.55 8.31
N PRO A 15 30.77 -4.07 9.54
CA PRO A 15 30.41 -4.97 10.62
C PRO A 15 29.22 -5.76 10.10
N HIS A 16 29.46 -7.05 9.85
CA HIS A 16 28.42 -8.00 9.57
C HIS A 16 27.37 -7.76 10.65
N ILE A 17 26.14 -7.43 10.26
CA ILE A 17 24.99 -7.46 11.16
C ILE A 17 24.81 -8.93 11.52
N ALA A 18 25.69 -9.39 12.41
CA ALA A 18 25.76 -10.72 12.94
C ALA A 18 24.95 -10.67 14.22
N GLN A 19 23.64 -10.86 14.04
CA GLN A 19 22.88 -11.81 14.85
C GLN A 19 21.51 -11.95 14.21
N ARG A 20 21.30 -13.11 13.56
CA ARG A 20 19.95 -13.65 13.43
C ARG A 20 19.48 -13.95 14.85
N LEU A 21 18.76 -13.01 15.44
CA LEU A 21 17.97 -13.27 16.65
C LEU A 21 17.01 -14.42 16.32
N PRO A 22 16.80 -15.36 17.24
CA PRO A 22 15.83 -16.42 17.03
C PRO A 22 14.45 -15.78 17.15
N GLY A 23 13.70 -15.62 16.06
CA GLY A 23 12.36 -15.07 16.19
C GLY A 23 11.79 -14.56 14.88
N GLY A 24 11.37 -15.48 14.02
CA GLY A 24 10.36 -15.28 12.97
C GLY A 24 10.43 -13.98 12.13
N PRO A 25 9.38 -13.70 11.34
CA PRO A 25 9.20 -12.38 10.75
C PRO A 25 8.82 -11.36 11.83
N PHE A 26 9.28 -10.11 11.70
CA PHE A 26 8.89 -9.01 12.60
C PHE A 26 7.38 -9.01 12.86
N GLY A 27 6.97 -9.03 14.12
CA GLY A 27 5.56 -9.08 14.52
C GLY A 27 4.96 -10.50 14.63
N SER A 28 5.75 -11.57 14.51
CA SER A 28 5.31 -12.94 14.80
C SER A 28 5.27 -13.23 16.31
N PRO A 29 4.51 -14.25 16.74
CA PRO A 29 4.48 -14.68 18.15
C PRO A 29 5.87 -14.97 18.71
N SER A 30 6.69 -15.69 17.95
CA SER A 30 8.07 -16.03 18.33
C SER A 30 9.02 -14.83 18.43
N ALA A 31 8.75 -13.72 17.72
CA ALA A 31 9.55 -12.50 17.78
C ALA A 31 9.13 -11.59 18.95
N ILE A 32 7.85 -11.63 19.32
CA ILE A 32 7.26 -10.78 20.35
C ILE A 32 7.39 -11.42 21.74
N ALA A 33 7.24 -12.74 21.84
CA ALA A 33 7.21 -13.48 23.11
C ALA A 33 8.34 -13.12 24.09
N PRO A 34 9.63 -13.00 23.68
CA PRO A 34 10.71 -12.68 24.62
C PRO A 34 10.60 -11.29 25.28
N HIS A 35 9.79 -10.40 24.71
CA HIS A 35 9.65 -9.01 25.15
C HIS A 35 8.26 -8.70 25.70
N PHE A 36 7.32 -9.63 25.59
CA PHE A 36 5.90 -9.36 25.79
C PHE A 36 5.58 -8.92 27.23
N GLU A 37 6.15 -9.57 28.24
CA GLU A 37 5.95 -9.21 29.64
C GLU A 37 6.53 -7.83 30.00
N ALA A 38 7.57 -7.38 29.28
CA ALA A 38 8.20 -6.09 29.49
C ALA A 38 7.48 -4.93 28.78
N MET A 39 6.53 -5.22 27.89
CA MET A 39 5.73 -4.21 27.19
C MET A 39 4.69 -3.59 28.11
N GLU A 40 4.37 -2.32 27.88
CA GLU A 40 3.24 -1.67 28.55
C GLU A 40 1.92 -2.39 28.21
N PRO A 41 0.91 -2.43 29.10
CA PRO A 41 -0.34 -3.15 28.83
C PRO A 41 -1.05 -2.73 27.53
N ALA A 42 -0.91 -1.46 27.12
CA ALA A 42 -1.46 -0.97 25.86
C ALA A 42 -0.71 -1.51 24.63
N GLU A 43 0.60 -1.72 24.76
CA GLU A 43 1.47 -2.29 23.72
C GLU A 43 1.26 -3.80 23.60
N GLN A 44 1.07 -4.50 24.73
CA GLN A 44 0.70 -5.93 24.76
C GLN A 44 -0.60 -6.19 23.98
N VAL A 45 -1.64 -5.39 24.21
CA VAL A 45 -2.91 -5.51 23.46
C VAL A 45 -2.70 -5.23 21.97
N SER A 46 -1.88 -4.23 21.63
CA SER A 46 -1.58 -3.87 20.24
C SER A 46 -0.79 -4.97 19.52
N ALA A 47 0.14 -5.63 20.22
CA ALA A 47 0.92 -6.75 19.72
C ALA A 47 0.03 -7.98 19.44
N ILE A 48 -0.87 -8.34 20.37
CA ILE A 48 -1.84 -9.43 20.16
C ILE A 48 -2.72 -9.16 18.94
N ARG A 49 -3.25 -7.95 18.81
CA ARG A 49 -4.07 -7.56 17.65
C ARG A 49 -3.30 -7.62 16.33
N LEU A 50 -2.03 -7.20 16.33
CA LEU A 50 -1.19 -7.28 15.14
C LEU A 50 -1.03 -8.74 14.66
N MET A 51 -0.82 -9.68 15.59
CA MET A 51 -0.71 -11.12 15.27
C MET A 51 -2.04 -11.67 14.74
N GLN A 52 -3.17 -11.31 15.36
CA GLN A 52 -4.51 -11.70 14.88
C GLN A 52 -4.83 -11.13 13.49
N GLU A 53 -4.52 -9.86 13.21
CA GLU A 53 -4.75 -9.22 11.90
C GLU A 53 -3.92 -9.85 10.78
N ARG A 54 -2.78 -10.44 11.12
CA ARG A 54 -1.95 -11.21 10.18
C ARG A 54 -2.47 -12.61 9.91
N GLY A 55 -3.46 -13.07 10.69
CA GLY A 55 -4.04 -14.40 10.59
C GLY A 55 -3.29 -15.47 11.40
N ASP A 56 -2.46 -15.07 12.37
CA ASP A 56 -1.82 -16.02 13.28
C ASP A 56 -2.88 -16.67 14.18
N ASP A 57 -2.77 -17.98 14.41
CA ASP A 57 -3.76 -18.75 15.18
C ASP A 57 -3.74 -18.33 16.66
N LEU A 58 -4.92 -18.12 17.25
CA LEU A 58 -5.05 -17.66 18.64
C LEU A 58 -4.43 -18.62 19.64
N ARG A 59 -4.51 -19.92 19.37
CA ARG A 59 -3.89 -20.94 20.22
C ARG A 59 -2.37 -20.87 20.13
N GLU A 60 -1.82 -20.73 18.93
CA GLU A 60 -0.37 -20.57 18.72
C GLU A 60 0.16 -19.29 19.38
N ILE A 61 -0.56 -18.17 19.26
CA ILE A 61 -0.22 -16.92 19.98
C ILE A 61 -0.18 -17.19 21.49
N GLY A 62 -1.16 -17.90 22.04
CA GLY A 62 -1.23 -18.22 23.47
C GLY A 62 -0.07 -19.09 23.94
N ASP A 63 0.28 -20.12 23.17
CA ASP A 63 1.38 -21.02 23.47
C ASP A 63 2.73 -20.27 23.52
N TRP A 64 2.94 -19.33 22.58
CA TRP A 64 4.17 -18.51 22.56
C TRP A 64 4.22 -17.47 23.67
N LEU A 65 3.09 -16.85 24.01
CA LEU A 65 3.03 -15.78 25.01
C LEU A 65 2.81 -16.30 26.44
N GLY A 66 2.61 -17.62 26.63
CA GLY A 66 2.27 -18.20 27.93
C GLY A 66 0.89 -17.79 28.45
N LEU A 67 -0.02 -17.42 27.56
CA LEU A 67 -1.32 -16.86 27.89
C LEU A 67 -2.45 -17.86 27.65
N SER A 68 -3.42 -17.90 28.57
CA SER A 68 -4.61 -18.71 28.36
C SER A 68 -5.49 -18.13 27.24
N PRO A 69 -6.26 -18.97 26.51
CA PRO A 69 -7.19 -18.50 25.49
C PRO A 69 -8.18 -17.45 26.00
N HIS A 70 -8.60 -17.56 27.26
CA HIS A 70 -9.48 -16.59 27.92
C HIS A 70 -8.79 -15.23 28.11
N ALA A 71 -7.51 -15.21 28.51
CA ALA A 71 -6.74 -13.98 28.66
C ALA A 71 -6.52 -13.27 27.32
N LEU A 72 -6.27 -14.03 26.25
CA LEU A 72 -6.15 -13.51 24.88
C LEU A 72 -7.46 -12.90 24.37
N ALA A 73 -8.59 -13.58 24.58
CA ALA A 73 -9.90 -13.05 24.20
C ALA A 73 -10.22 -11.74 24.93
N ALA A 74 -9.97 -11.70 26.25
CA ALA A 74 -10.19 -10.51 27.07
C ALA A 74 -9.30 -9.32 26.65
N MET A 75 -8.11 -9.57 26.11
CA MET A 75 -7.23 -8.53 25.56
C MET A 75 -7.65 -8.11 24.15
N GLY A 76 -8.05 -9.04 23.28
CA GLY A 76 -8.55 -8.74 21.93
C GLY A 76 -9.77 -7.81 21.94
N ASP A 77 -10.67 -7.99 22.91
CA ASP A 77 -11.90 -7.19 23.05
C ASP A 77 -11.67 -5.76 23.57
N ARG A 78 -10.51 -5.49 24.19
CA ARG A 78 -10.17 -4.14 24.65
C ARG A 78 -9.82 -3.26 23.46
N ARG A 79 -10.58 -2.18 23.26
CA ARG A 79 -10.21 -1.13 22.30
C ARG A 79 -8.88 -0.52 22.75
N CYS A 80 -7.82 -0.69 21.97
CA CYS A 80 -6.57 0.02 22.21
C CYS A 80 -6.85 1.53 22.20
N PRO A 81 -6.54 2.27 23.28
CA PRO A 81 -6.37 3.71 23.15
C PRO A 81 -5.24 3.95 22.15
N LEU A 82 -5.44 4.89 21.23
CA LEU A 82 -4.38 5.31 20.31
C LEU A 82 -3.18 5.73 21.15
N ILE A 83 -2.06 5.02 21.03
CA ILE A 83 -0.79 5.40 21.63
C ILE A 83 -0.46 6.77 21.04
N SER A 84 -0.67 7.82 21.83
CA SER A 84 -0.12 9.13 21.54
C SER A 84 1.36 9.03 21.87
N PRO A 85 2.29 9.14 20.90
CA PRO A 85 3.69 9.23 21.25
C PRO A 85 3.85 10.51 22.06
N ARG A 86 3.97 10.37 23.38
CA ARG A 86 4.49 11.44 24.24
C ARG A 86 5.97 11.55 23.89
N GLY A 87 6.26 12.30 22.84
CA GLY A 87 7.57 12.91 22.70
C GLY A 87 7.69 13.93 23.81
N GLU A 88 8.46 13.60 24.85
CA GLU A 88 9.01 14.60 25.75
C GLU A 88 9.86 15.59 24.94
N GLY A 89 9.74 16.86 25.31
CA GLY A 89 9.96 17.98 24.43
C GLY A 89 11.38 18.18 23.95
N ASP A 90 11.48 18.73 22.73
CA ASP A 90 12.40 19.83 22.52
C ASP A 90 11.78 20.87 21.58
N ASP A 91 12.00 22.12 21.97
CA ASP A 91 11.40 23.33 21.46
C ASP A 91 11.92 23.66 20.05
N THR A 92 11.01 24.04 19.14
CA THR A 92 10.96 25.36 18.49
C THR A 92 10.13 25.32 17.20
N ARG A 93 9.02 26.06 17.22
CA ARG A 93 8.36 26.65 16.03
C ARG A 93 8.03 25.70 14.87
N CYS A 94 6.97 24.91 15.01
CA CYS A 94 6.05 24.64 13.91
C CYS A 94 4.69 24.24 14.48
N ARG A 95 3.62 24.70 13.81
CA ARG A 95 2.21 24.36 14.11
C ARG A 95 2.06 22.86 14.40
N PRO A 96 1.11 22.45 15.25
CA PRO A 96 0.87 21.03 15.53
C PRO A 96 0.56 20.30 14.22
N SER A 97 1.57 19.63 13.65
CA SER A 97 1.40 18.69 12.57
C SER A 97 0.69 17.50 13.20
N ALA A 98 -0.63 17.45 13.00
CA ALA A 98 -1.42 16.28 13.31
C ALA A 98 -0.66 15.04 12.80
N GLY A 99 -0.37 14.10 13.69
CA GLY A 99 0.24 12.82 13.35
C GLY A 99 -0.51 12.14 12.18
N PRO A 100 0.09 11.13 11.54
CA PRO A 100 -0.47 10.54 10.33
C PRO A 100 -1.90 10.07 10.59
N LYS A 101 -2.87 10.90 10.20
CA LYS A 101 -4.28 10.57 10.27
C LYS A 101 -4.44 9.42 9.28
N ARG A 102 -4.52 8.19 9.78
CA ARG A 102 -5.14 7.06 9.08
C ARG A 102 -6.64 7.40 8.93
N ARG A 103 -6.92 8.40 8.11
CA ARG A 103 -8.27 8.64 7.60
C ARG A 103 -8.51 7.44 6.70
N ALA A 104 -9.44 6.56 7.09
CA ALA A 104 -9.87 5.48 6.22
C ALA A 104 -10.13 6.09 4.84
N VAL A 105 -9.41 5.62 3.82
CA VAL A 105 -9.59 6.14 2.46
C VAL A 105 -11.05 5.85 2.12
N SER A 106 -11.86 6.91 1.97
CA SER A 106 -13.27 6.72 1.70
C SER A 106 -13.43 5.94 0.40
N SER A 107 -14.42 5.06 0.30
CA SER A 107 -14.72 4.35 -0.95
C SER A 107 -14.81 5.32 -2.11
N ALA A 108 -15.44 6.48 -1.89
CA ALA A 108 -15.54 7.55 -2.87
C ALA A 108 -14.17 8.13 -3.32
N ALA A 109 -13.16 8.18 -2.45
CA ALA A 109 -11.80 8.58 -2.83
C ALA A 109 -11.11 7.49 -3.67
N VAL A 110 -11.34 6.21 -3.36
CA VAL A 110 -10.85 5.09 -4.18
C VAL A 110 -11.49 5.15 -5.57
N ASP A 111 -12.81 5.33 -5.64
CA ASP A 111 -13.59 5.39 -6.88
C ASP A 111 -13.16 6.56 -7.74
N ARG A 112 -12.98 7.77 -7.18
CA ARG A 112 -12.46 8.93 -7.93
C ARG A 112 -11.09 8.69 -8.53
N ALA A 113 -10.20 8.00 -7.80
CA ALA A 113 -8.88 7.68 -8.32
C ALA A 113 -8.92 6.61 -9.43
N LEU A 114 -9.88 5.67 -9.37
CA LEU A 114 -10.14 4.73 -10.46
C LEU A 114 -10.74 5.44 -11.67
N ASP A 115 -11.69 6.35 -11.46
CA ASP A 115 -12.29 7.18 -12.52
C ASP A 115 -11.20 8.00 -13.23
N ALA A 116 -10.30 8.65 -12.47
CA ALA A 116 -9.17 9.39 -13.04
C ALA A 116 -8.22 8.48 -13.85
N THR A 117 -7.94 7.28 -13.37
CA THR A 117 -7.11 6.32 -14.10
C THR A 117 -7.81 5.85 -15.38
N LEU A 118 -9.12 5.59 -15.33
CA LEU A 118 -9.93 5.21 -16.49
C LEU A 118 -9.96 6.32 -17.55
N MET A 119 -10.10 7.58 -17.13
CA MET A 119 -10.02 8.75 -18.01
C MET A 119 -8.63 8.89 -18.65
N ALA A 120 -7.55 8.64 -17.90
CA ALA A 120 -6.20 8.67 -18.44
C ALA A 120 -5.98 7.57 -19.50
N ILE A 121 -6.49 6.35 -19.24
CA ILE A 121 -6.46 5.24 -20.20
C ILE A 121 -7.24 5.62 -21.48
N ASP A 122 -8.41 6.26 -21.37
CA ASP A 122 -9.16 6.72 -22.54
C ASP A 122 -8.44 7.84 -23.32
N ALA A 123 -7.78 8.76 -22.63
CA ALA A 123 -6.96 9.78 -23.26
C ALA A 123 -5.76 9.18 -24.02
N LEU A 124 -5.10 8.16 -23.45
CA LEU A 124 -4.03 7.44 -24.12
C LEU A 124 -4.53 6.67 -25.34
N ARG A 125 -5.69 6.01 -25.24
CA ARG A 125 -6.38 5.38 -26.38
C ARG A 125 -6.63 6.38 -27.51
N ALA A 126 -7.18 7.55 -27.18
CA ALA A 126 -7.49 8.59 -28.15
C ALA A 126 -6.22 9.14 -28.82
N ARG A 127 -5.13 9.33 -28.06
CA ARG A 127 -3.82 9.74 -28.59
C ARG A 127 -3.20 8.72 -29.53
N ALA A 128 -3.43 7.43 -29.28
CA ALA A 128 -3.01 6.35 -30.17
C ALA A 128 -3.88 6.24 -31.44
N GLY A 129 -4.88 7.11 -31.63
CA GLY A 129 -5.80 7.07 -32.77
C GLY A 129 -6.78 5.90 -32.74
N GLY A 130 -6.90 5.20 -31.61
CA GLY A 130 -7.79 4.05 -31.49
C GLY A 130 -9.26 4.46 -31.54
N ALA A 131 -10.11 3.67 -32.19
CA ALA A 131 -11.56 3.82 -32.07
C ALA A 131 -12.03 3.55 -30.63
N ARG A 132 -13.24 4.00 -30.25
CA ARG A 132 -13.78 3.83 -28.88
C ARG A 132 -13.86 2.37 -28.40
N GLN A 133 -13.94 1.42 -29.33
CA GLN A 133 -14.05 -0.01 -29.05
C GLN A 133 -12.78 -0.77 -29.47
N ALA A 134 -11.73 -0.06 -29.89
CA ALA A 134 -10.50 -0.69 -30.32
C ALA A 134 -9.67 -1.15 -29.12
N GLU A 135 -9.04 -2.30 -29.28
CA GLU A 135 -7.89 -2.67 -28.49
C GLU A 135 -6.69 -1.80 -28.90
N PHE A 136 -5.88 -1.40 -27.91
CA PHE A 136 -4.67 -0.65 -28.14
C PHE A 136 -3.56 -1.14 -27.20
N ASP A 137 -2.32 -0.90 -27.61
CA ASP A 137 -1.16 -1.27 -26.82
C ASP A 137 -0.91 -0.21 -25.75
N LEU A 138 -0.73 -0.66 -24.51
CA LEU A 138 -0.53 0.19 -23.35
C LEU A 138 0.47 -0.43 -22.38
N THR A 139 1.45 0.36 -21.98
CA THR A 139 2.43 0.00 -20.96
C THR A 139 2.04 0.56 -19.60
N LEU A 140 2.53 -0.07 -18.52
CA LEU A 140 2.34 0.47 -17.17
C LEU A 140 3.04 1.82 -17.00
N GLU A 141 4.15 2.03 -17.68
CA GLU A 141 4.95 3.27 -17.62
C GLU A 141 4.18 4.46 -18.19
N GLU A 142 3.51 4.29 -19.34
CA GLU A 142 2.66 5.34 -19.92
C GLU A 142 1.53 5.76 -18.97
N VAL A 143 0.93 4.81 -18.25
CA VAL A 143 -0.11 5.11 -17.27
C VAL A 143 0.47 5.79 -16.03
N CYS A 144 1.64 5.36 -15.55
CA CYS A 144 2.34 6.03 -14.46
C CYS A 144 2.64 7.48 -14.81
N GLN A 145 3.14 7.73 -16.02
CA GLN A 145 3.43 9.06 -16.52
C GLN A 145 2.16 9.92 -16.66
N ALA A 146 1.08 9.34 -17.19
CA ALA A 146 -0.18 10.05 -17.36
C ALA A 146 -0.86 10.41 -16.02
N CYS A 147 -0.69 9.59 -14.98
CA CYS A 147 -1.39 9.76 -13.71
C CYS A 147 -0.50 10.29 -12.57
N GLY A 148 0.81 10.36 -12.76
CA GLY A 148 1.76 10.85 -11.74
C GLY A 148 1.93 9.92 -10.53
N PHE A 149 1.73 8.61 -10.68
CA PHE A 149 1.91 7.62 -9.61
C PHE A 149 2.94 6.55 -9.96
N GLY A 150 3.44 5.83 -8.94
CA GLY A 150 4.40 4.75 -9.12
C GLY A 150 3.82 3.43 -9.66
N LEU A 151 4.71 2.56 -10.16
CA LEU A 151 4.37 1.28 -10.82
C LEU A 151 3.48 0.36 -9.99
N GLU A 152 3.72 0.23 -8.69
CA GLU A 152 2.88 -0.61 -7.82
C GLU A 152 1.45 -0.07 -7.67
N THR A 153 1.29 1.26 -7.65
CA THR A 153 -0.04 1.89 -7.66
C THR A 153 -0.72 1.62 -8.98
N ALA A 154 -0.01 1.75 -10.11
CA ALA A 154 -0.54 1.40 -11.42
C ALA A 154 -1.03 -0.05 -11.46
N ARG A 155 -0.21 -1.01 -11.02
CA ARG A 155 -0.55 -2.44 -10.97
C ARG A 155 -1.79 -2.71 -10.13
N ARG A 156 -1.94 -2.04 -8.98
CA ARG A 156 -3.12 -2.17 -8.13
C ARG A 156 -4.36 -1.59 -8.80
N ARG A 157 -4.26 -0.42 -9.43
CA ARG A 157 -5.36 0.22 -10.15
C ARG A 157 -5.81 -0.60 -11.35
N PHE A 158 -4.89 -1.18 -12.11
CA PHE A 158 -5.23 -2.09 -13.22
C PHE A 158 -6.00 -3.31 -12.73
N ARG A 159 -5.53 -3.98 -11.68
CA ARG A 159 -6.24 -5.13 -11.09
C ARG A 159 -7.65 -4.76 -10.64
N GLU A 160 -7.82 -3.58 -10.06
CA GLU A 160 -9.13 -3.09 -9.61
C GLU A 160 -10.06 -2.70 -10.78
N LEU A 161 -9.52 -2.12 -11.86
CA LEU A 161 -10.28 -1.82 -13.07
C LEU A 161 -10.71 -3.11 -13.81
N GLU A 162 -9.86 -4.15 -13.79
CA GLU A 162 -10.17 -5.48 -14.31
C GLU A 162 -11.23 -6.20 -13.47
N SER A 163 -11.11 -6.18 -12.14
CA SER A 163 -12.07 -6.83 -11.23
C SER A 163 -13.48 -6.25 -11.38
N ARG A 164 -13.57 -4.93 -11.62
CA ARG A 164 -14.81 -4.21 -11.90
C ARG A 164 -15.29 -4.34 -13.35
N LYS A 165 -14.56 -5.07 -14.20
CA LYS A 165 -14.86 -5.26 -15.64
C LYS A 165 -14.94 -3.95 -16.42
N TRP A 166 -14.21 -2.90 -16.00
CA TRP A 166 -14.16 -1.62 -16.70
C TRP A 166 -13.17 -1.64 -17.86
N ILE A 167 -12.11 -2.44 -17.73
CA ILE A 167 -11.15 -2.73 -18.80
C ILE A 167 -11.00 -4.23 -18.99
N ARG A 168 -10.52 -4.62 -20.17
CA ARG A 168 -9.96 -5.94 -20.44
C ARG A 168 -8.51 -5.75 -20.85
N ARG A 169 -7.62 -6.60 -20.34
CA ARG A 169 -6.20 -6.56 -20.65
C ARG A 169 -5.73 -7.96 -21.02
N THR A 170 -4.95 -8.04 -22.08
CA THR A 170 -4.24 -9.24 -22.50
C THR A 170 -2.76 -8.99 -22.34
N LEU A 171 -2.13 -9.72 -21.43
CA LEU A 171 -0.68 -9.67 -21.19
C LEU A 171 0.04 -10.55 -22.21
N ARG A 172 1.10 -10.04 -22.81
CA ARG A 172 1.96 -10.76 -23.76
C ARG A 172 3.39 -10.69 -23.25
N PRO A 173 4.13 -11.81 -23.19
CA PRO A 173 5.51 -11.81 -22.73
C PRO A 173 6.38 -10.84 -23.56
N GLY A 174 7.07 -9.92 -22.88
CA GLY A 174 7.97 -8.96 -23.53
C GLY A 174 7.30 -7.91 -24.43
N GLN A 175 5.96 -7.81 -24.43
CA GLN A 175 5.22 -6.85 -25.24
C GLN A 175 4.31 -5.95 -24.39
N PRO A 176 3.96 -4.74 -24.86
CA PRO A 176 2.92 -3.93 -24.25
C PRO A 176 1.62 -4.71 -24.07
N ALA A 177 0.93 -4.43 -22.97
CA ALA A 177 -0.34 -5.06 -22.68
C ALA A 177 -1.39 -4.53 -23.66
N ARG A 178 -2.18 -5.42 -24.23
CA ARG A 178 -3.26 -5.04 -25.12
C ARG A 178 -4.50 -4.74 -24.28
N VAL A 179 -4.98 -3.51 -24.30
CA VAL A 179 -6.05 -3.02 -23.42
C VAL A 179 -7.25 -2.59 -24.25
N MET A 180 -8.44 -2.92 -23.76
CA MET A 180 -9.72 -2.43 -24.28
C MET A 180 -10.57 -1.91 -23.13
N ILE A 181 -11.18 -0.74 -23.32
CA ILE A 181 -12.19 -0.22 -22.39
C ILE A 181 -13.50 -0.95 -22.65
N ALA A 182 -13.96 -1.72 -21.67
CA ALA A 182 -15.18 -2.51 -21.77
C ALA A 182 -16.44 -1.63 -21.72
N LEU A 183 -17.60 -2.20 -22.06
CA LEU A 183 -18.87 -1.45 -22.07
C LEU A 183 -19.15 -0.75 -20.73
N ALA A 184 -18.96 -1.43 -19.60
CA ALA A 184 -19.14 -0.85 -18.27
C ALA A 184 -18.22 0.36 -18.01
N GLY A 185 -16.97 0.29 -18.45
CA GLY A 185 -16.02 1.40 -18.35
C GLY A 185 -16.44 2.58 -19.23
N ARG A 186 -16.97 2.33 -20.43
CA ARG A 186 -17.48 3.38 -21.32
C ARG A 186 -18.70 4.08 -20.74
N CYS A 187 -19.68 3.33 -20.23
CA CYS A 187 -20.84 3.93 -19.56
C CYS A 187 -20.42 4.77 -18.35
N ARG A 188 -19.38 4.35 -17.62
CA ARG A 188 -18.80 5.15 -16.53
C ARG A 188 -18.16 6.44 -17.04
N LEU A 189 -17.40 6.38 -18.13
CA LEU A 189 -16.81 7.56 -18.78
C LEU A 189 -17.87 8.53 -19.30
N GLU A 190 -18.95 8.02 -19.89
CA GLU A 190 -20.10 8.82 -20.33
C GLU A 190 -20.77 9.53 -19.14
N ALA A 191 -21.05 8.79 -18.05
CA ALA A 191 -21.61 9.39 -16.84
C ALA A 191 -20.70 10.47 -16.22
N LEU A 192 -19.37 10.31 -16.32
CA LEU A 192 -18.40 11.32 -15.88
C LEU A 192 -18.38 12.56 -16.80
N ALA A 193 -18.62 12.38 -18.10
CA ALA A 193 -18.75 13.47 -19.06
C ALA A 193 -20.05 14.26 -18.82
N ASP A 194 -21.16 13.55 -18.59
CA ASP A 194 -22.47 14.17 -18.30
C ASP A 194 -22.48 14.87 -16.94
N GLY A 195 -21.76 14.33 -15.95
CA GLY A 195 -21.60 14.94 -14.63
C GLY A 195 -20.81 16.27 -14.66
N LYS A 196 -19.92 16.48 -15.64
CA LYS A 196 -19.26 17.77 -15.85
C LYS A 196 -20.21 18.84 -16.40
N GLY A 197 -21.37 18.46 -16.95
CA GLY A 197 -22.43 19.38 -17.37
C GLY A 197 -23.36 19.84 -16.24
N ARG A 198 -23.18 19.36 -15.00
CA ARG A 198 -23.98 19.74 -13.82
C ARG A 198 -23.15 20.39 -12.70
N ALA A 199 -22.10 21.13 -13.06
CA ALA A 199 -21.64 22.27 -12.27
C ALA A 199 -22.14 23.50 -13.01
N GLU A 200 -23.26 24.09 -12.61
CA GLU A 200 -23.34 25.20 -11.65
C GLU A 200 -24.83 25.45 -11.30
N PRO A 201 -25.18 26.14 -10.19
CA PRO A 201 -24.68 27.48 -9.82
C PRO A 201 -23.85 27.57 -8.54
#